data_AF-A0A7W2F702-F1
#
_entry.id   AF-A0A7W2F702-F1
#
_cell.length_a   1.000
_cell.length_b   1.000
_cell.length_c   1.000
_cell.angle_alpha   90.00
_cell.angle_beta   90.00
_cell.angle_gamma   90.00
#
_symmetry.space_group_name_H-M   'P 1'
#
loop_
_entity.id
_entity.type
_entity.pdbx_description
1 polymer ?
#
loop_
_entity_poly.entity_id
_entity_poly.type
_entity_poly.pdbx_seq_one_letter_code
_entity_poly.pdbx_strand_id
1 'polypeptide(L)'
;MRKYSTKKIDQGDPADHFPSKKLLLTERGEQWVSNFRDVDKQLARELVSNLTLVSATEFERSLIQKIENYAQGKEGKIALFGARELDIKKGESVFDKEGRGVNSTPRGVDVGSEGRVASIIRTLANNKSEFLNHPDVATMRTEKCRHVLFIDDFIGSGRRVRSYVDSFFCNPSVRSWKSYHLFKTAVIAYSGTPKGLQKLARSKYKLVAHIERSCPTLGGLLWDTKKRKALTQLCLDYGERLKMGYPLGYGEVAALLVFEHSCPNNCPQLLWFTPKKKSWVPLFPKKTVDSEFRSIFPPAIALGDDTTMLMAAGQKRIASTMQNQVKGPIPASWLTVLALFSTRARRLDAVEAATKFNSVQAADVVEKCVKAGLIDQNWRLTDAGRRELSAAKRLNAEKEKLLPNPMDEVYYPTSLRSHSES
;
A
#
# COMPACT_ATOMS: atom_id res chain seq x y z
N MET A 1 -42.94 -21.69 29.02
CA MET A 1 -41.92 -21.86 27.95
C MET A 1 -41.58 -20.50 27.35
N ARG A 2 -40.39 -19.96 27.66
CA ARG A 2 -39.94 -18.63 27.21
C ARG A 2 -39.48 -18.71 25.74
N LYS A 3 -40.05 -17.86 24.88
CA LYS A 3 -39.64 -17.69 23.48
C LYS A 3 -38.27 -17.01 23.44
N TYR A 4 -37.26 -17.72 22.92
CA TYR A 4 -35.99 -17.10 22.55
C TYR A 4 -36.17 -16.37 21.20
N SER A 5 -36.07 -15.05 21.26
CA SER A 5 -35.94 -14.19 20.07
C SER A 5 -34.52 -14.34 19.52
N THR A 6 -34.40 -14.97 18.36
CA THR A 6 -33.15 -15.00 17.59
C THR A 6 -32.86 -13.59 17.09
N LYS A 7 -31.93 -12.90 17.75
CA LYS A 7 -31.30 -11.67 17.25
C LYS A 7 -30.76 -11.93 15.84
N LYS A 8 -31.25 -11.17 14.85
CA LYS A 8 -30.54 -10.96 13.60
C LYS A 8 -29.14 -10.46 13.95
N ILE A 9 -28.12 -11.22 13.57
CA ILE A 9 -26.74 -10.75 13.57
C ILE A 9 -26.69 -9.65 12.51
N ASP A 10 -26.48 -8.43 12.98
CA ASP A 10 -26.33 -7.24 12.17
C ASP A 10 -25.12 -7.45 11.24
N GLN A 11 -25.37 -7.70 9.96
CA GLN A 11 -24.34 -7.78 8.93
C GLN A 11 -23.90 -6.36 8.63
N GLY A 12 -22.70 -5.99 9.10
CA GLY A 12 -22.13 -4.65 8.90
C GLY A 12 -22.18 -4.21 7.43
N ASP A 13 -22.53 -2.93 7.24
CA ASP A 13 -22.65 -2.28 5.94
C ASP A 13 -21.37 -2.49 5.09
N PRO A 14 -21.47 -2.88 3.79
CA PRO A 14 -20.34 -2.91 2.85
C PRO A 14 -19.51 -1.62 2.81
N ALA A 15 -20.05 -0.50 3.30
CA ALA A 15 -19.33 0.75 3.52
C ALA A 15 -18.12 0.64 4.49
N ASP A 16 -18.09 -0.34 5.40
CA ASP A 16 -17.01 -0.53 6.38
C ASP A 16 -15.70 -1.10 5.80
N HIS A 17 -15.70 -1.50 4.52
CA HIS A 17 -14.55 -2.21 3.91
C HIS A 17 -13.37 -1.30 3.53
N PHE A 18 -13.51 0.03 3.63
CA PHE A 18 -12.45 0.99 3.35
C PHE A 18 -12.34 2.01 4.50
N PRO A 19 -11.41 1.83 5.45
CA PRO A 19 -11.26 2.72 6.60
C PRO A 19 -11.10 4.20 6.20
N SER A 20 -10.44 4.46 5.07
CA SER A 20 -10.24 5.80 4.54
C SER A 20 -11.51 6.56 4.17
N LYS A 21 -12.65 5.89 3.94
CA LYS A 21 -13.95 6.57 3.78
C LYS A 21 -14.36 7.32 5.04
N LYS A 22 -13.99 6.81 6.23
CA LYS A 22 -14.32 7.43 7.51
C LYS A 22 -13.61 8.79 7.68
N LEU A 23 -12.51 9.04 6.95
CA LEU A 23 -11.89 10.37 6.89
C LEU A 23 -12.85 11.43 6.36
N LEU A 24 -13.80 11.06 5.50
CA LEU A 24 -14.77 11.97 4.89
C LEU A 24 -16.00 12.23 5.78
N LEU A 25 -16.11 11.52 6.91
CA LEU A 25 -17.19 11.65 7.89
C LEU A 25 -16.81 12.56 9.07
N THR A 26 -15.55 13.03 9.12
CA THR A 26 -15.13 14.01 10.13
C THR A 26 -15.41 15.43 9.65
N GLU A 27 -15.41 16.38 10.58
CA GLU A 27 -15.56 17.80 10.27
C GLU A 27 -14.51 18.26 9.23
N ARG A 28 -13.24 17.88 9.42
CA ARG A 28 -12.17 18.20 8.47
C ARG A 28 -12.38 17.53 7.10
N GLY A 29 -12.89 16.30 7.08
CA GLY A 29 -13.24 15.60 5.85
C GLY A 29 -14.31 16.33 5.04
N GLU A 30 -15.36 16.78 5.70
CA GLU A 30 -16.44 17.55 5.09
C GLU A 30 -15.96 18.91 4.57
N GLN A 31 -15.16 19.62 5.36
CA GLN A 31 -14.50 20.87 4.94
C GLN A 31 -13.55 20.65 3.76
N TRP A 32 -12.86 19.52 3.70
CA TRP A 32 -12.00 19.20 2.57
C TRP A 32 -12.80 19.03 1.28
N VAL A 33 -13.93 18.31 1.33
CA VAL A 33 -14.84 18.11 0.18
C VAL A 33 -15.52 19.41 -0.24
N SER A 34 -15.82 20.31 0.68
CA SER A 34 -16.47 21.60 0.36
C SER A 34 -15.58 22.53 -0.45
N ASN A 35 -14.26 22.32 -0.50
CA ASN A 35 -13.37 23.08 -1.37
C ASN A 35 -13.57 22.82 -2.88
N PHE A 36 -14.26 21.73 -3.23
CA PHE A 36 -14.46 21.29 -4.61
C PHE A 36 -15.78 21.80 -5.19
N ARG A 37 -15.79 22.08 -6.50
CA ARG A 37 -17.02 22.32 -7.27
C ARG A 37 -17.92 21.09 -7.18
N ASP A 38 -19.23 21.27 -7.29
CA ASP A 38 -20.20 20.17 -7.14
C ASP A 38 -19.93 18.99 -8.10
N VAL A 39 -19.53 19.29 -9.34
CA VAL A 39 -19.16 18.28 -10.35
C VAL A 39 -17.93 17.45 -9.97
N ASP A 40 -17.04 18.01 -9.14
CA ASP A 40 -15.75 17.41 -8.78
C ASP A 40 -15.82 16.67 -7.43
N LYS A 41 -16.82 16.96 -6.59
CA LYS A 41 -16.95 16.40 -5.23
C LYS A 41 -16.94 14.87 -5.24
N GLN A 42 -17.62 14.23 -6.20
CA GLN A 42 -17.66 12.77 -6.26
C GLN A 42 -16.27 12.19 -6.54
N LEU A 43 -15.51 12.76 -7.48
CA LEU A 43 -14.14 12.32 -7.77
C LEU A 43 -13.21 12.54 -6.58
N ALA A 44 -13.35 13.66 -5.86
CA ALA A 44 -12.59 13.94 -4.65
C ALA A 44 -12.86 12.89 -3.55
N ARG A 45 -14.12 12.52 -3.33
CA ARG A 45 -14.49 11.45 -2.38
C ARG A 45 -13.90 10.10 -2.78
N GLU A 46 -13.91 9.78 -4.07
CA GLU A 46 -13.30 8.55 -4.58
C GLU A 46 -11.79 8.51 -4.38
N LEU A 47 -11.09 9.63 -4.56
CA LEU A 47 -9.65 9.74 -4.29
C LEU A 47 -9.33 9.33 -2.85
N VAL A 48 -10.03 9.91 -1.87
CA VAL A 48 -9.79 9.65 -0.44
C VAL A 48 -10.18 8.23 -0.06
N SER A 49 -11.30 7.72 -0.60
CA SER A 49 -11.77 6.35 -0.33
C SER A 49 -10.78 5.25 -0.75
N ASN A 50 -9.77 5.59 -1.56
CA ASN A 50 -8.76 4.65 -2.04
C ASN A 50 -7.39 4.87 -1.39
N LEU A 51 -7.30 5.75 -0.39
CA LEU A 51 -6.11 5.84 0.44
C LEU A 51 -5.94 4.56 1.26
N THR A 52 -4.73 4.05 1.27
CA THR A 52 -4.27 3.07 2.25
C THR A 52 -3.77 3.82 3.47
N LEU A 53 -4.38 3.56 4.63
CA LEU A 53 -3.99 4.13 5.91
C LEU A 53 -3.15 3.12 6.68
N VAL A 54 -1.98 3.55 7.15
CA VAL A 54 -1.03 2.71 7.89
C VAL A 54 -0.85 3.29 9.29
N SER A 55 -1.29 2.56 10.31
CA SER A 55 -1.09 2.96 11.71
C SER A 55 0.39 2.91 12.11
N ALA A 56 0.74 3.63 13.17
CA ALA A 56 2.09 3.60 13.72
C ALA A 56 2.49 2.18 14.15
N THR A 57 1.58 1.44 14.79
CA THR A 57 1.83 0.05 15.23
C THR A 57 2.07 -0.89 14.06
N GLU A 58 1.24 -0.81 13.01
CA GLU A 58 1.41 -1.64 11.81
C GLU A 58 2.75 -1.34 11.11
N PHE A 59 3.08 -0.06 10.98
CA PHE A 59 4.35 0.39 10.39
C PHE A 59 5.55 -0.15 11.16
N GLU A 60 5.60 0.07 12.48
CA GLU A 60 6.70 -0.33 13.35
C GLU A 60 6.88 -1.85 13.36
N ARG A 61 5.79 -2.60 13.59
CA ARG A 61 5.80 -4.06 13.62
C ARG A 61 6.29 -4.65 12.31
N SER A 62 5.78 -4.16 11.18
CA SER A 62 6.14 -4.68 9.86
C SER A 62 7.59 -4.36 9.50
N LEU A 63 8.06 -3.15 9.83
CA LEU A 63 9.45 -2.76 9.55
C LEU A 63 10.44 -3.55 10.39
N ILE A 64 10.16 -3.73 11.68
CA ILE A 64 10.94 -4.59 12.59
C ILE A 64 11.02 -6.00 12.03
N GLN A 65 9.87 -6.61 11.71
CA GLN A 65 9.82 -7.96 11.16
C GLN A 65 10.62 -8.10 9.87
N LYS A 66 10.63 -7.09 8.99
CA LYS A 66 11.44 -7.13 7.77
C LYS A 66 12.94 -7.04 8.02
N ILE A 67 13.36 -6.22 8.99
CA ILE A 67 14.77 -6.14 9.39
C ILE A 67 15.22 -7.49 9.97
N GLU A 68 14.42 -8.08 10.85
CA GLU A 68 14.72 -9.38 11.47
C GLU A 68 14.74 -10.53 10.46
N ASN A 69 13.75 -10.58 9.56
CA ASN A 69 13.71 -11.61 8.50
C ASN A 69 14.90 -11.49 7.54
N TYR A 70 15.39 -10.27 7.28
CA TYR A 70 16.61 -10.10 6.49
C TYR A 70 17.84 -10.63 7.23
N ALA A 71 17.92 -10.41 8.54
CA ALA A 71 19.03 -10.82 9.39
C ALA A 71 19.08 -12.34 9.62
N GLN A 72 17.92 -13.02 9.56
CA GLN A 72 17.84 -14.46 9.79
C GLN A 72 18.79 -15.25 8.85
N GLY A 73 19.67 -16.04 9.46
CA GLY A 73 20.65 -16.85 8.72
C GLY A 73 21.77 -16.05 8.06
N LYS A 74 21.99 -14.78 8.44
CA LYS A 74 23.15 -13.99 8.02
C LYS A 74 24.25 -14.09 9.08
N GLU A 75 25.49 -14.21 8.61
CA GLU A 75 26.65 -14.20 9.48
C GLU A 75 27.21 -12.78 9.63
N GLY A 76 27.72 -12.49 10.83
CA GLY A 76 28.34 -11.21 11.17
C GLY A 76 27.35 -10.11 11.56
N LYS A 77 27.90 -9.00 12.06
CA LYS A 77 27.10 -7.84 12.51
C LYS A 77 26.47 -7.11 11.32
N ILE A 78 25.32 -6.51 11.59
CA ILE A 78 24.51 -5.77 10.62
C ILE A 78 24.42 -4.31 11.06
N ALA A 79 24.98 -3.40 10.27
CA ALA A 79 24.88 -1.97 10.52
C ALA A 79 23.56 -1.42 9.95
N LEU A 80 22.81 -0.73 10.80
CA LEU A 80 21.53 -0.12 10.48
C LEU A 80 21.68 1.39 10.35
N PHE A 81 21.24 1.96 9.24
CA PHE A 81 21.25 3.40 8.98
C PHE A 81 19.87 3.88 8.53
N GLY A 82 19.26 4.77 9.29
CA GLY A 82 18.05 5.49 8.91
C GLY A 82 18.35 6.53 7.83
N ALA A 83 17.78 6.36 6.64
CA ALA A 83 17.93 7.31 5.56
C ALA A 83 17.25 8.63 5.94
N ARG A 84 18.01 9.73 5.88
CA ARG A 84 17.52 11.10 6.11
C ARG A 84 17.89 12.01 4.96
N GLU A 85 17.22 13.16 4.89
CA GLU A 85 17.67 14.23 4.01
C GLU A 85 19.01 14.78 4.52
N LEU A 86 19.95 15.00 3.59
CA LEU A 86 21.27 15.55 3.85
C LEU A 86 21.36 16.92 3.19
N ASP A 87 21.67 17.96 3.96
CA ASP A 87 21.97 19.29 3.39
C ASP A 87 23.42 19.36 2.93
N ILE A 88 23.66 18.89 1.70
CA ILE A 88 25.00 18.89 1.08
C ILE A 88 25.56 20.32 1.00
N LYS A 89 24.72 21.36 0.87
CA LYS A 89 25.19 22.76 0.83
C LYS A 89 25.76 23.21 2.16
N LYS A 90 25.26 22.65 3.27
CA LYS A 90 25.82 22.84 4.62
C LYS A 90 26.93 21.85 4.95
N GLY A 91 27.38 21.07 3.97
CA GLY A 91 28.43 20.07 4.15
C GLY A 91 27.97 18.83 4.93
N GLU A 92 26.66 18.56 5.03
CA GLU A 92 26.19 17.35 5.69
C GLU A 92 26.54 16.09 4.90
N SER A 93 27.04 15.10 5.61
CA SER A 93 27.38 13.77 5.10
C SER A 93 26.98 12.71 6.11
N VAL A 94 27.01 11.44 5.70
CA VAL A 94 26.79 10.33 6.66
C VAL A 94 27.98 10.18 7.61
N PHE A 95 29.18 10.34 7.06
CA PHE A 95 30.44 10.30 7.81
C PHE A 95 31.22 11.61 7.62
N ASP A 96 31.86 12.09 8.67
CA ASP A 96 32.85 13.17 8.53
C ASP A 96 34.15 12.67 7.87
N LYS A 97 35.16 13.55 7.79
CA LYS A 97 36.45 13.23 7.16
C LYS A 97 37.20 12.13 7.91
N GLU A 98 37.01 12.03 9.22
CA GLU A 98 37.62 11.03 10.09
C GLU A 98 36.82 9.71 10.10
N GLY A 99 35.65 9.68 9.46
CA GLY A 99 34.78 8.50 9.41
C GLY A 99 33.82 8.37 10.58
N ARG A 100 33.68 9.40 11.43
CA ARG A 100 32.70 9.46 12.52
C ARG A 100 31.31 9.74 11.96
N GLY A 101 30.29 9.14 12.57
CA GLY A 101 28.90 9.36 12.17
C GLY A 101 28.45 10.79 12.45
N VAL A 102 27.90 11.48 11.45
CA VAL A 102 27.37 12.83 11.61
C VAL A 102 25.85 12.76 11.81
N ASN A 103 25.42 12.84 13.06
CA ASN A 103 24.02 12.87 13.54
C ASN A 103 23.07 11.86 12.87
N SER A 104 22.70 10.80 13.60
CA SER A 104 21.72 9.80 13.18
C SER A 104 20.28 10.31 13.15
N THR A 105 20.01 11.44 13.81
CA THR A 105 18.69 12.09 13.88
C THR A 105 18.80 13.53 13.36
N PRO A 106 17.79 14.04 12.63
CA PRO A 106 17.76 15.46 12.24
C PRO A 106 17.85 16.37 13.47
N ARG A 107 18.57 17.50 13.35
CA ARG A 107 18.54 18.58 14.35
C ARG A 107 17.42 19.55 13.97
N GLY A 108 16.37 19.66 14.79
CA GLY A 108 15.28 20.63 14.57
C GLY A 108 13.94 20.21 15.18
N VAL A 109 12.99 21.15 15.17
CA VAL A 109 11.63 20.99 15.73
C VAL A 109 10.75 20.05 14.86
N ASP A 110 11.11 19.87 13.58
CA ASP A 110 10.42 18.95 12.65
C ASP A 110 11.17 17.61 12.55
N VAL A 111 10.96 16.73 13.54
CA VAL A 111 11.39 15.33 13.45
C VAL A 111 10.36 14.56 12.61
N GLY A 112 10.67 14.37 11.33
CA GLY A 112 9.82 13.65 10.38
C GLY A 112 9.84 12.12 10.60
N SER A 113 9.60 11.36 9.54
CA SER A 113 9.63 9.89 9.61
C SER A 113 11.01 9.32 9.97
N GLU A 114 12.06 10.11 9.78
CA GLU A 114 13.44 9.78 10.14
C GLU A 114 13.60 9.50 11.65
N GLY A 115 12.90 10.25 12.52
CA GLY A 115 12.98 10.04 13.97
C GLY A 115 12.34 8.72 14.42
N ARG A 116 11.25 8.31 13.76
CA ARG A 116 10.61 7.02 14.02
C ARG A 116 11.50 5.87 13.61
N VAL A 117 12.08 5.95 12.41
CA VAL A 117 13.06 4.97 11.92
C VAL A 117 14.27 4.90 12.86
N ALA A 118 14.82 6.04 13.30
CA ALA A 118 15.92 6.07 14.24
C ALA A 118 15.57 5.43 15.60
N SER A 119 14.35 5.65 16.10
CA SER A 119 13.87 4.99 17.32
C SER A 119 13.79 3.47 17.17
N ILE A 120 13.25 2.98 16.05
CA ILE A 120 13.19 1.53 15.73
C ILE A 120 14.60 0.93 15.71
N ILE A 121 15.54 1.59 15.01
CA ILE A 121 16.94 1.14 14.93
C ILE A 121 17.58 1.08 16.31
N ARG A 122 17.38 2.11 17.14
CA ARG A 122 17.91 2.16 18.50
C ARG A 122 17.37 1.00 19.34
N THR A 123 16.06 0.76 19.30
CA THR A 123 15.44 -0.35 20.05
C THR A 123 15.98 -1.70 19.60
N LEU A 124 16.12 -1.92 18.28
CA LEU A 124 16.67 -3.17 17.74
C LEU A 124 18.11 -3.41 18.18
N ALA A 125 18.99 -2.40 18.07
CA ALA A 125 20.39 -2.51 18.46
C ALA A 125 20.58 -2.72 19.97
N ASN A 126 19.69 -2.14 20.80
CA ASN A 126 19.72 -2.36 22.25
C ASN A 126 19.27 -3.77 22.64
N ASN A 127 18.30 -4.33 21.91
CA ASN A 127 17.71 -5.62 22.25
C ASN A 127 18.49 -6.80 21.64
N LYS A 128 19.19 -6.58 20.52
CA LYS A 128 19.91 -7.64 19.80
C LYS A 128 21.29 -7.17 19.40
N SER A 129 22.30 -7.85 19.93
CA SER A 129 23.70 -7.49 19.70
C SER A 129 24.14 -7.61 18.24
N GLU A 130 23.41 -8.36 17.40
CA GLU A 130 23.70 -8.49 15.97
C GLU A 130 23.55 -7.17 15.19
N PHE A 131 22.76 -6.23 15.70
CA PHE A 131 22.50 -4.94 15.06
C PHE A 131 23.35 -3.82 15.65
N LEU A 132 23.93 -2.99 14.77
CA LEU A 132 24.65 -1.78 15.13
C LEU A 132 23.83 -0.54 14.75
N ASN A 133 23.60 0.35 15.70
CA ASN A 133 22.86 1.59 15.51
C ASN A 133 23.77 2.68 14.91
N HIS A 134 23.65 2.96 13.61
CA HIS A 134 24.41 3.99 12.89
C HIS A 134 25.90 4.03 13.27
N PRO A 135 26.61 2.90 13.22
CA PRO A 135 28.01 2.84 13.64
C PRO A 135 28.87 3.76 12.78
N ASP A 136 29.94 4.30 13.37
CA ASP A 136 31.01 4.94 12.60
C ASP A 136 31.86 3.92 11.84
N VAL A 137 32.74 4.41 10.97
CA VAL A 137 33.60 3.54 10.14
C VAL A 137 34.52 2.68 11.01
N ALA A 138 35.02 3.21 12.13
CA ALA A 138 35.89 2.47 13.03
C ALA A 138 35.16 1.28 13.67
N THR A 139 33.96 1.51 14.19
CA THR A 139 33.07 0.50 14.79
C THR A 139 32.71 -0.56 13.75
N MET A 140 32.32 -0.16 12.53
CA MET A 140 32.04 -1.11 11.46
C MET A 140 33.21 -2.04 11.16
N ARG A 141 34.45 -1.53 11.24
CA ARG A 141 35.68 -2.31 11.03
C ARG A 141 35.93 -3.27 12.20
N THR A 142 35.87 -2.78 13.44
CA THR A 142 36.14 -3.57 14.65
C THR A 142 35.14 -4.71 14.80
N GLU A 143 33.85 -4.41 14.59
CA GLU A 143 32.75 -5.36 14.67
C GLU A 143 32.62 -6.27 13.43
N LYS A 144 33.52 -6.13 12.45
CA LYS A 144 33.55 -6.90 11.19
C LYS A 144 32.17 -6.95 10.51
N CYS A 145 31.54 -5.79 10.36
CA CYS A 145 30.21 -5.67 9.78
C CYS A 145 30.16 -6.29 8.37
N ARG A 146 29.22 -7.23 8.15
CA ARG A 146 29.05 -7.94 6.87
C ARG A 146 27.84 -7.48 6.09
N HIS A 147 26.94 -6.73 6.72
CA HIS A 147 25.72 -6.23 6.10
C HIS A 147 25.45 -4.79 6.51
N VAL A 148 25.13 -3.94 5.54
CA VAL A 148 24.69 -2.57 5.75
C VAL A 148 23.26 -2.44 5.23
N LEU A 149 22.36 -2.02 6.12
CA LEU A 149 20.96 -1.80 5.83
C LEU A 149 20.63 -0.31 5.89
N PHE A 150 20.09 0.21 4.80
CA PHE A 150 19.51 1.55 4.75
C PHE A 150 18.00 1.45 4.95
N ILE A 151 17.48 2.09 6.00
CA ILE A 151 16.10 1.97 6.42
C ILE A 151 15.38 3.28 6.15
N ASP A 152 14.22 3.23 5.50
CA ASP A 152 13.37 4.40 5.25
C ASP A 152 11.91 4.00 5.50
N ASP A 153 11.01 4.94 5.76
CA ASP A 153 9.59 4.60 5.85
C ASP A 153 8.99 4.38 4.46
N PHE A 154 9.36 5.24 3.50
CA PHE A 154 8.74 5.25 2.18
C PHE A 154 9.69 5.60 1.03
N ILE A 155 9.81 4.67 0.07
CA ILE A 155 10.57 4.87 -1.17
C ILE A 155 9.64 5.46 -2.25
N GLY A 156 9.43 6.78 -2.18
CA GLY A 156 8.69 7.54 -3.19
C GLY A 156 9.42 7.63 -4.53
N SER A 157 10.19 8.71 -4.73
CA SER A 157 11.05 8.87 -5.92
C SER A 157 12.41 8.17 -5.80
N GLY A 158 12.74 7.68 -4.61
CA GLY A 158 14.04 7.12 -4.25
C GLY A 158 15.17 8.16 -4.16
N ARG A 159 14.88 9.46 -4.17
CA ARG A 159 15.94 10.50 -4.08
C ARG A 159 16.65 10.46 -2.73
N ARG A 160 15.92 10.48 -1.61
CA ARG A 160 16.47 10.50 -0.25
C ARG A 160 17.46 9.37 -0.02
N VAL A 161 17.01 8.12 -0.19
CA VAL A 161 17.87 6.93 -0.04
C VAL A 161 19.09 6.99 -0.95
N ARG A 162 18.95 7.37 -2.23
CA ARG A 162 20.12 7.45 -3.13
C ARG A 162 21.13 8.48 -2.68
N SER A 163 20.69 9.70 -2.37
CA SER A 163 21.58 10.76 -1.88
C SER A 163 22.27 10.38 -0.58
N TYR A 164 21.55 9.69 0.32
CA TYR A 164 22.11 9.18 1.56
C TYR A 164 23.17 8.09 1.32
N VAL A 165 22.89 7.13 0.45
CA VAL A 165 23.82 6.06 0.08
C VAL A 165 25.03 6.60 -0.68
N ASP A 166 24.83 7.56 -1.60
CA ASP A 166 25.92 8.23 -2.31
C ASP A 166 26.88 8.90 -1.31
N SER A 167 26.34 9.59 -0.31
CA SER A 167 27.12 10.18 0.79
C SER A 167 27.82 9.14 1.65
N PHE A 168 27.16 8.03 1.99
CA PHE A 168 27.76 6.91 2.73
C PHE A 168 29.02 6.37 2.03
N PHE A 169 28.99 6.26 0.70
CA PHE A 169 30.11 5.78 -0.12
C PHE A 169 31.11 6.87 -0.53
N CYS A 170 30.94 8.12 -0.06
CA CYS A 170 31.99 9.13 -0.21
C CYS A 170 33.22 8.79 0.65
N ASN A 171 33.04 8.09 1.78
CA ASN A 171 34.15 7.66 2.61
C ASN A 171 35.05 6.63 1.87
N PRO A 172 36.37 6.88 1.72
CA PRO A 172 37.26 6.01 0.96
C PRO A 172 37.34 4.56 1.48
N SER A 173 37.34 4.37 2.81
CA SER A 173 37.42 3.04 3.43
C SER A 173 36.17 2.22 3.12
N VAL A 174 34.99 2.82 3.30
CA VAL A 174 33.70 2.18 3.00
C VAL A 174 33.60 1.83 1.51
N ARG A 175 34.04 2.73 0.63
CA ARG A 175 34.08 2.49 -0.82
C ARG A 175 35.02 1.34 -1.18
N SER A 176 36.20 1.28 -0.57
CA SER A 176 37.17 0.19 -0.74
C SER A 176 36.59 -1.15 -0.30
N TRP A 177 35.95 -1.22 0.88
CA TRP A 177 35.32 -2.44 1.37
C TRP A 177 34.23 -2.97 0.45
N LYS A 178 33.47 -2.06 -0.18
CA LYS A 178 32.48 -2.44 -1.19
C LYS A 178 33.13 -3.03 -2.45
N SER A 179 34.23 -2.47 -2.95
CA SER A 179 34.96 -3.02 -4.10
C SER A 179 35.60 -4.38 -3.80
N TYR A 180 36.05 -4.59 -2.57
CA TYR A 180 36.53 -5.89 -2.09
C TYR A 180 35.41 -6.86 -1.65
N HIS A 181 34.14 -6.50 -1.86
CA HIS A 181 32.98 -7.34 -1.54
C HIS A 181 32.92 -7.77 -0.05
N LEU A 182 33.44 -6.95 0.87
CA LEU A 182 33.55 -7.28 2.29
C LEU A 182 32.22 -7.19 3.06
N PHE A 183 31.25 -6.48 2.50
CA PHE A 183 29.88 -6.42 3.02
C PHE A 183 28.83 -6.30 1.90
N LYS A 184 27.60 -6.72 2.21
CA LYS A 184 26.42 -6.57 1.35
C LYS A 184 25.58 -5.37 1.76
N THR A 185 24.92 -4.75 0.80
CA THR A 185 24.05 -3.58 1.02
C THR A 185 22.63 -3.89 0.60
N ALA A 186 21.67 -3.50 1.42
CA ALA A 186 20.26 -3.54 1.06
C ALA A 186 19.51 -2.32 1.62
N VAL A 187 18.35 -2.04 1.04
CA VAL A 187 17.42 -1.03 1.52
C VAL A 187 16.21 -1.76 2.09
N ILE A 188 15.74 -1.36 3.27
CA ILE A 188 14.50 -1.84 3.86
C ILE A 188 13.54 -0.66 4.00
N ALA A 189 12.32 -0.82 3.52
CA ALA A 189 11.28 0.18 3.74
C ALA A 189 9.91 -0.45 3.95
N TYR A 190 8.97 0.30 4.53
CA TYR A 190 7.60 -0.19 4.63
C TYR A 190 6.97 -0.28 3.23
N SER A 191 7.05 0.79 2.45
CA SER A 191 6.50 0.80 1.09
C SER A 191 7.39 1.49 0.08
N GLY A 192 7.23 1.13 -1.19
CA GLY A 192 7.97 1.73 -2.30
C GLY A 192 7.15 1.78 -3.58
N THR A 193 7.39 2.82 -4.38
CA THR A 193 6.74 2.97 -5.69
C THR A 193 7.53 2.20 -6.75
N PRO A 194 6.90 1.65 -7.80
CA PRO A 194 7.63 0.97 -8.87
C PRO A 194 8.74 1.83 -9.49
N LYS A 195 8.48 3.13 -9.68
CA LYS A 195 9.45 4.12 -10.20
C LYS A 195 10.62 4.33 -9.24
N GLY A 196 10.36 4.43 -7.94
CA GLY A 196 11.38 4.59 -6.91
C GLY A 196 12.28 3.36 -6.80
N LEU A 197 11.68 2.17 -6.72
CA LEU A 197 12.38 0.89 -6.63
C LEU A 197 13.24 0.64 -7.87
N GLN A 198 12.72 0.89 -9.07
CA GLN A 198 13.50 0.76 -10.31
C GLN A 198 14.70 1.71 -10.33
N LYS A 199 14.55 2.94 -9.84
CA LYS A 199 15.66 3.90 -9.73
C LYS A 199 16.72 3.47 -8.72
N LEU A 200 16.34 2.80 -7.63
CA LEU A 200 17.29 2.20 -6.68
C LEU A 200 18.05 1.05 -7.32
N ALA A 201 17.35 0.13 -8.00
CA ALA A 201 17.96 -1.02 -8.67
C ALA A 201 18.95 -0.60 -9.78
N ARG A 202 18.66 0.52 -10.49
CA ARG A 202 19.52 1.10 -11.53
C ARG A 202 20.53 2.12 -11.01
N SER A 203 20.60 2.35 -9.70
CA SER A 203 21.57 3.28 -9.12
C SER A 203 23.00 2.75 -9.25
N LYS A 204 23.99 3.64 -9.06
CA LYS A 204 25.42 3.31 -9.10
C LYS A 204 25.77 2.06 -8.27
N TYR A 205 25.11 1.89 -7.12
CA TYR A 205 25.37 0.79 -6.18
C TYR A 205 24.38 -0.39 -6.30
N LYS A 206 23.50 -0.40 -7.31
CA LYS A 206 22.53 -1.48 -7.61
C LYS A 206 21.79 -1.98 -6.36
N LEU A 207 21.20 -1.04 -5.63
CA LEU A 207 20.58 -1.30 -4.34
C LEU A 207 19.36 -2.22 -4.50
N VAL A 208 19.34 -3.32 -3.74
CA VAL A 208 18.19 -4.20 -3.61
C VAL A 208 17.31 -3.65 -2.48
N ALA A 209 16.05 -3.38 -2.80
CA ALA A 209 15.07 -2.90 -1.84
C ALA A 209 14.12 -4.03 -1.42
N HIS A 210 13.99 -4.23 -0.12
CA HIS A 210 13.02 -5.12 0.51
C HIS A 210 11.90 -4.27 1.10
N ILE A 211 10.68 -4.47 0.61
CA ILE A 211 9.50 -3.72 1.05
C ILE A 211 8.46 -4.64 1.68
N GLU A 212 7.71 -4.13 2.66
CA GLU A 212 6.51 -4.83 3.14
C GLU A 212 5.47 -4.85 2.02
N ARG A 213 5.21 -3.72 1.37
CA ARG A 213 4.21 -3.66 0.27
C ARG A 213 4.48 -2.58 -0.77
N SER A 214 4.01 -2.80 -1.98
CA SER A 214 3.99 -1.83 -3.06
C SER A 214 3.09 -0.65 -2.72
N CYS A 215 3.51 0.54 -3.12
CA CYS A 215 2.72 1.75 -2.94
C CYS A 215 1.57 1.79 -3.94
N PRO A 216 0.29 1.89 -3.50
CA PRO A 216 -0.81 2.20 -4.40
C PRO A 216 -0.62 3.61 -4.96
N THR A 217 -0.79 3.76 -6.27
CA THR A 217 -0.70 5.05 -6.97
C THR A 217 -1.89 5.24 -7.89
N LEU A 218 -2.25 6.49 -8.22
CA LEU A 218 -3.31 6.77 -9.19
C LEU A 218 -3.11 6.04 -10.52
N GLY A 219 -1.87 5.93 -10.99
CA GLY A 219 -1.54 5.20 -12.22
C GLY A 219 -1.59 3.68 -12.07
N GLY A 220 -1.32 3.17 -10.86
CA GLY A 220 -1.22 1.75 -10.56
C GLY A 220 -2.52 1.07 -10.15
N LEU A 221 -3.53 1.82 -9.72
CA LEU A 221 -4.85 1.28 -9.36
C LEU A 221 -5.53 0.61 -10.56
N LEU A 222 -6.33 -0.41 -10.28
CA LEU A 222 -7.04 -1.24 -11.27
C LEU A 222 -8.29 -0.57 -11.88
N TRP A 223 -8.32 0.76 -11.93
CA TRP A 223 -9.41 1.51 -12.53
C TRP A 223 -9.39 1.48 -14.06
N ASP A 224 -10.52 1.76 -14.68
CA ASP A 224 -10.54 2.05 -16.11
C ASP A 224 -9.74 3.32 -16.44
N THR A 225 -9.31 3.44 -17.69
CA THR A 225 -8.48 4.56 -18.15
C THR A 225 -9.17 5.91 -18.02
N LYS A 226 -10.51 5.98 -18.17
CA LYS A 226 -11.28 7.22 -18.08
C LYS A 226 -11.26 7.75 -16.65
N LYS A 227 -11.48 6.88 -15.66
CA LYS A 227 -11.45 7.20 -14.24
C LYS A 227 -10.06 7.64 -13.78
N ARG A 228 -9.00 6.94 -14.19
CA ARG A 228 -7.62 7.36 -13.89
C ARG A 228 -7.34 8.76 -14.44
N LYS A 229 -7.68 9.01 -15.71
CA LYS A 229 -7.52 10.33 -16.34
C LYS A 229 -8.32 11.41 -15.61
N ALA A 230 -9.56 11.14 -15.22
CA ALA A 230 -10.40 12.10 -14.50
C ALA A 230 -9.79 12.49 -13.15
N LEU A 231 -9.31 11.52 -12.36
CA LEU A 231 -8.67 11.79 -11.07
C LEU A 231 -7.31 12.47 -11.20
N THR A 232 -6.53 12.11 -12.23
CA THR A 232 -5.30 12.84 -12.57
C THR A 232 -5.62 14.29 -12.93
N GLN A 233 -6.61 14.52 -13.78
CA GLN A 233 -7.01 15.86 -14.21
C GLN A 233 -7.53 16.70 -13.03
N LEU A 234 -8.34 16.10 -12.14
CA LEU A 234 -8.77 16.74 -10.90
C LEU A 234 -7.57 17.28 -10.10
N CYS A 235 -6.52 16.48 -9.95
CA CYS A 235 -5.31 16.91 -9.25
C CYS A 235 -4.61 18.05 -9.98
N LEU A 236 -4.51 17.99 -11.31
CA LEU A 236 -3.84 19.01 -12.13
C LEU A 236 -4.62 20.33 -12.12
N ASP A 237 -5.92 20.32 -12.37
CA ASP A 237 -6.78 21.51 -12.45
C ASP A 237 -6.76 22.31 -11.14
N TYR A 238 -6.95 21.62 -10.01
CA TYR A 238 -6.91 22.26 -8.71
C TYR A 238 -5.49 22.64 -8.31
N GLY A 239 -4.50 21.89 -8.78
CA GLY A 239 -3.10 22.22 -8.60
C GLY A 239 -2.72 23.54 -9.28
N GLU A 240 -3.15 23.75 -10.51
CA GLU A 240 -2.98 25.01 -11.23
C GLU A 240 -3.71 26.15 -10.51
N ARG A 241 -4.99 25.94 -10.17
CA ARG A 241 -5.82 26.93 -9.44
C ARG A 241 -5.18 27.38 -8.13
N LEU A 242 -4.56 26.47 -7.40
CA LEU A 242 -3.94 26.72 -6.10
C LEU A 242 -2.43 27.00 -6.17
N LYS A 243 -1.86 27.05 -7.38
CA LYS A 243 -0.43 27.26 -7.64
C LYS A 243 0.47 26.26 -6.88
N MET A 244 0.04 25.01 -6.90
CA MET A 244 0.76 23.86 -6.36
C MET A 244 1.94 23.49 -7.25
N GLY A 245 3.15 23.40 -6.67
CA GLY A 245 4.36 23.07 -7.44
C GLY A 245 4.41 21.62 -7.94
N TYR A 246 3.74 20.69 -7.25
CA TYR A 246 3.68 19.27 -7.60
C TYR A 246 2.26 18.73 -7.36
N PRO A 247 1.29 18.99 -8.26
CA PRO A 247 -0.11 18.63 -8.03
C PRO A 247 -0.32 17.14 -7.73
N LEU A 248 0.43 16.26 -8.42
CA LEU A 248 0.44 14.81 -8.22
C LEU A 248 1.39 14.34 -7.09
N GLY A 249 1.91 15.27 -6.29
CA GLY A 249 2.94 15.00 -5.30
C GLY A 249 4.34 14.93 -5.91
N TYR A 250 5.34 14.96 -5.02
CA TYR A 250 6.74 15.00 -5.39
C TYR A 250 7.15 13.83 -6.31
N GLY A 251 7.83 14.14 -7.40
CA GLY A 251 8.27 13.16 -8.41
C GLY A 251 7.14 12.57 -9.27
N GLU A 252 5.95 13.19 -9.22
CA GLU A 252 4.75 12.81 -9.97
C GLU A 252 4.36 11.35 -9.76
N VAL A 253 4.41 10.93 -8.50
CA VAL A 253 4.12 9.56 -8.09
C VAL A 253 2.62 9.34 -7.94
N ALA A 254 1.90 10.35 -7.46
CA ALA A 254 0.50 10.26 -7.04
C ALA A 254 0.25 9.08 -6.09
N ALA A 255 1.03 9.03 -5.01
CA ALA A 255 0.91 8.01 -3.98
C ALA A 255 -0.44 8.09 -3.26
N LEU A 256 -1.00 6.94 -2.92
CA LEU A 256 -2.28 6.79 -2.21
C LEU A 256 -2.08 6.02 -0.91
N LEU A 257 -0.98 6.30 -0.21
CA LEU A 257 -0.63 5.69 1.06
C LEU A 257 -0.29 6.80 2.05
N VAL A 258 -0.94 6.78 3.21
CA VAL A 258 -0.77 7.75 4.29
C VAL A 258 -0.40 6.99 5.55
N PHE A 259 0.64 7.45 6.24
CA PHE A 259 1.00 6.93 7.55
C PHE A 259 0.37 7.79 8.64
N GLU A 260 0.05 7.19 9.78
CA GLU A 260 -0.46 7.90 10.95
C GLU A 260 0.54 8.96 11.45
N HIS A 261 1.83 8.75 11.22
CA HIS A 261 2.86 9.73 11.57
C HIS A 261 3.00 10.88 10.58
N SER A 262 2.68 10.67 9.30
CA SER A 262 2.73 11.72 8.28
C SER A 262 2.10 11.29 6.95
N CYS A 263 1.52 12.26 6.23
CA CYS A 263 1.16 12.12 4.82
C CYS A 263 2.40 12.32 3.93
N PRO A 264 2.87 11.31 3.18
CA PRO A 264 4.05 11.46 2.33
C PRO A 264 3.89 12.61 1.32
N ASN A 265 4.97 13.35 1.06
CA ASN A 265 4.97 14.43 0.06
C ASN A 265 4.77 13.95 -1.39
N ASN A 266 4.82 12.63 -1.60
CA ASN A 266 4.51 11.97 -2.86
C ASN A 266 3.01 11.77 -3.09
N CYS A 267 2.17 11.97 -2.08
CA CYS A 267 0.72 12.00 -2.23
C CYS A 267 0.29 13.28 -2.97
N PRO A 268 -0.85 13.25 -3.70
CA PRO A 268 -1.40 14.45 -4.35
C PRO A 268 -1.44 15.65 -3.41
N GLN A 269 -1.00 16.81 -3.90
CA GLN A 269 -0.88 18.01 -3.07
C GLN A 269 -2.24 18.51 -2.54
N LEU A 270 -3.34 18.18 -3.21
CA LEU A 270 -4.69 18.46 -2.73
C LEU A 270 -4.95 17.94 -1.30
N LEU A 271 -4.27 16.87 -0.91
CA LEU A 271 -4.46 16.24 0.40
C LEU A 271 -3.77 17.01 1.52
N TRP A 272 -2.66 17.72 1.27
CA TRP A 272 -1.81 18.24 2.34
C TRP A 272 -1.30 19.67 2.14
N PHE A 273 -1.47 20.26 0.96
CA PHE A 273 -1.04 21.61 0.65
C PHE A 273 -1.85 22.63 1.45
N THR A 274 -1.14 23.54 2.11
CA THR A 274 -1.73 24.64 2.87
C THR A 274 -1.35 25.96 2.18
N PRO A 275 -2.27 26.60 1.43
CA PRO A 275 -1.99 27.89 0.83
C PRO A 275 -1.80 28.98 1.89
N LYS A 276 -1.06 30.04 1.53
CA LYS A 276 -0.83 31.19 2.42
C LYS A 276 -2.13 31.94 2.77
N LYS A 277 -3.10 31.97 1.86
CA LYS A 277 -4.46 32.49 2.11
C LYS A 277 -5.37 31.31 2.47
N LYS A 278 -6.30 31.48 3.42
CA LYS A 278 -7.22 30.42 3.91
C LYS A 278 -8.31 30.01 2.89
N SER A 279 -7.95 29.79 1.63
CA SER A 279 -8.89 29.43 0.55
C SER A 279 -8.99 27.93 0.30
N TRP A 280 -8.24 27.11 1.04
CA TRP A 280 -8.24 25.65 0.91
C TRP A 280 -8.03 25.01 2.27
N VAL A 281 -8.93 24.10 2.65
CA VAL A 281 -8.80 23.29 3.87
C VAL A 281 -8.27 21.91 3.47
N PRO A 282 -6.97 21.60 3.64
CA PRO A 282 -6.44 20.27 3.33
C PRO A 282 -6.84 19.24 4.38
N LEU A 283 -6.88 17.98 3.96
CA LEU A 283 -7.14 16.85 4.85
C LEU A 283 -5.97 16.65 5.83
N PHE A 284 -4.72 16.73 5.36
CA PHE A 284 -3.49 16.54 6.15
C PHE A 284 -2.64 17.81 6.12
N PRO A 285 -3.05 18.91 6.79
CA PRO A 285 -2.32 20.19 6.74
C PRO A 285 -0.86 19.99 7.14
N LYS A 286 0.05 20.59 6.37
CA LYS A 286 1.51 20.46 6.58
C LYS A 286 2.01 19.01 6.63
N LYS A 287 1.26 18.07 6.02
CA LYS A 287 1.51 16.61 6.04
C LYS A 287 1.31 15.95 7.41
N THR A 288 0.66 16.63 8.34
CA THR A 288 0.36 16.09 9.67
C THR A 288 -0.99 15.40 9.67
N VAL A 289 -1.09 14.30 10.40
CA VAL A 289 -2.35 13.62 10.69
C VAL A 289 -2.88 14.14 12.02
N ASP A 290 -4.07 14.72 11.99
CA ASP A 290 -4.72 15.25 13.19
C ASP A 290 -5.19 14.12 14.12
N SER A 291 -5.31 14.43 15.40
CA SER A 291 -5.75 13.49 16.44
C SER A 291 -7.12 12.89 16.15
N GLU A 292 -8.04 13.67 15.55
CA GLU A 292 -9.37 13.22 15.10
C GLU A 292 -9.31 12.02 14.12
N PHE A 293 -8.20 11.84 13.40
CA PHE A 293 -8.06 10.76 12.44
C PHE A 293 -7.47 9.49 13.02
N ARG A 294 -6.84 9.52 14.19
CA ARG A 294 -6.07 8.36 14.69
C ARG A 294 -6.90 7.09 14.83
N SER A 295 -8.14 7.20 15.29
CA SER A 295 -9.07 6.07 15.40
C SER A 295 -9.49 5.46 14.05
N ILE A 296 -9.27 6.18 12.95
CA ILE A 296 -9.58 5.73 11.59
C ILE A 296 -8.45 4.87 11.01
N PHE A 297 -7.22 5.00 11.52
CA PHE A 297 -6.11 4.16 11.09
C PHE A 297 -6.27 2.75 11.69
N PRO A 298 -6.36 1.71 10.86
CA PRO A 298 -6.57 0.36 11.37
C PRO A 298 -5.29 -0.18 12.04
N PRO A 299 -5.42 -1.02 13.08
CA PRO A 299 -4.26 -1.58 13.79
C PRO A 299 -3.41 -2.51 12.91
N ALA A 300 -4.01 -3.10 11.87
CA ALA A 300 -3.34 -3.85 10.81
C ALA A 300 -4.09 -3.63 9.49
N ILE A 301 -3.41 -3.78 8.36
CA ILE A 301 -4.10 -3.74 7.06
C ILE A 301 -4.92 -5.03 6.93
N ALA A 302 -6.24 -4.89 7.00
CA ALA A 302 -7.15 -6.00 6.78
C ALA A 302 -6.95 -6.56 5.37
N LEU A 303 -6.88 -7.89 5.29
CA LEU A 303 -6.94 -8.60 4.01
C LEU A 303 -8.27 -8.24 3.33
N GLY A 304 -8.26 -8.12 2.01
CA GLY A 304 -9.52 -8.00 1.27
C GLY A 304 -10.38 -9.24 1.56
N ASP A 305 -11.67 -9.07 1.78
CA ASP A 305 -12.56 -10.22 1.73
C ASP A 305 -12.67 -10.74 0.28
N ASP A 306 -13.07 -11.99 0.11
CA ASP A 306 -13.14 -12.64 -1.22
C ASP A 306 -13.93 -11.78 -2.24
N THR A 307 -14.96 -11.08 -1.76
CA THR A 307 -15.85 -10.28 -2.59
C THR A 307 -15.17 -8.99 -3.07
N THR A 308 -14.49 -8.24 -2.19
CA THR A 308 -13.74 -7.03 -2.56
C THR A 308 -12.56 -7.36 -3.46
N MET A 309 -11.86 -8.47 -3.23
CA MET A 309 -10.74 -8.89 -4.10
C MET A 309 -11.21 -9.08 -5.55
N LEU A 310 -12.30 -9.83 -5.73
CA LEU A 310 -12.86 -10.12 -7.05
C LEU A 310 -13.46 -8.88 -7.71
N MET A 311 -14.14 -8.02 -6.95
CA MET A 311 -14.63 -6.74 -7.46
C MET A 311 -13.48 -5.84 -7.93
N ALA A 312 -12.38 -5.76 -7.16
CA ALA A 312 -11.19 -4.99 -7.53
C ALA A 312 -10.51 -5.53 -8.80
N ALA A 313 -10.56 -6.84 -9.03
CA ALA A 313 -10.11 -7.48 -10.28
C ALA A 313 -11.14 -7.40 -11.44
N GLY A 314 -12.21 -6.61 -11.27
CA GLY A 314 -13.24 -6.42 -12.29
C GLY A 314 -14.22 -7.59 -12.44
N GLN A 315 -14.18 -8.59 -11.55
CA GLN A 315 -15.02 -9.78 -11.61
C GLN A 315 -16.30 -9.63 -10.79
N LYS A 316 -17.12 -8.63 -11.11
CA LYS A 316 -18.39 -8.37 -10.41
C LYS A 316 -19.30 -9.60 -10.35
N ARG A 317 -19.39 -10.35 -11.46
CA ARG A 317 -20.19 -11.57 -11.57
C ARG A 317 -19.70 -12.71 -10.69
N ILE A 318 -18.39 -12.82 -10.44
CA ILE A 318 -17.86 -13.88 -9.58
C ILE A 318 -18.01 -13.45 -8.11
N ALA A 319 -17.80 -12.17 -7.81
CA ALA A 319 -17.98 -11.61 -6.48
C ALA A 319 -19.41 -11.82 -5.94
N SER A 320 -20.44 -11.63 -6.77
CA SER A 320 -21.84 -11.87 -6.39
C SER A 320 -22.15 -13.35 -6.08
N THR A 321 -21.44 -14.28 -6.71
CA THR A 321 -21.57 -15.71 -6.42
C THR A 321 -20.92 -16.08 -5.09
N MET A 322 -19.75 -15.52 -4.79
CA MET A 322 -19.03 -15.74 -3.52
C MET A 322 -19.80 -15.17 -2.31
N GLN A 323 -20.50 -14.05 -2.48
CA GLN A 323 -21.41 -13.51 -1.45
C GLN A 323 -22.49 -14.51 -1.04
N ASN A 324 -22.90 -15.40 -1.96
CA ASN A 324 -23.88 -16.44 -1.71
C ASN A 324 -23.26 -17.75 -1.18
N GLN A 325 -22.05 -17.70 -0.61
CA GLN A 325 -21.31 -18.78 0.07
C GLN A 325 -21.02 -20.06 -0.75
N VAL A 326 -21.17 -20.03 -2.07
CA VAL A 326 -20.75 -21.15 -2.93
C VAL A 326 -19.24 -21.06 -3.12
N LYS A 327 -18.47 -21.78 -2.29
CA LYS A 327 -17.02 -21.88 -2.46
C LYS A 327 -16.70 -22.76 -3.67
N GLY A 328 -16.02 -22.19 -4.65
CA GLY A 328 -15.44 -22.95 -5.75
C GLY A 328 -14.26 -23.82 -5.28
N PRO A 329 -13.73 -24.71 -6.15
CA PRO A 329 -12.62 -25.60 -5.81
C PRO A 329 -11.30 -24.84 -5.57
N ILE A 330 -11.17 -23.62 -6.08
CA ILE A 330 -9.98 -22.78 -5.92
C ILE A 330 -10.28 -21.53 -5.06
N PRO A 331 -9.32 -21.06 -4.24
CA PRO A 331 -9.49 -19.87 -3.42
C PRO A 331 -9.79 -18.60 -4.22
N ALA A 332 -10.53 -17.65 -3.65
CA ALA A 332 -10.85 -16.38 -4.31
C ALA A 332 -9.60 -15.55 -4.64
N SER A 333 -8.54 -15.66 -3.84
CA SER A 333 -7.24 -15.04 -4.13
C SER A 333 -6.62 -15.57 -5.42
N TRP A 334 -6.78 -16.86 -5.72
CA TRP A 334 -6.30 -17.46 -6.97
C TRP A 334 -7.15 -16.95 -8.14
N LEU A 335 -8.48 -16.99 -8.02
CA LEU A 335 -9.39 -16.42 -9.02
C LEU A 335 -9.09 -14.94 -9.31
N THR A 336 -8.75 -14.17 -8.29
CA THR A 336 -8.33 -12.77 -8.41
C THR A 336 -7.04 -12.67 -9.24
N VAL A 337 -6.03 -13.49 -8.97
CA VAL A 337 -4.79 -13.54 -9.78
C VAL A 337 -5.10 -13.93 -11.24
N LEU A 338 -5.88 -14.99 -11.46
CA LEU A 338 -6.25 -15.43 -12.81
C LEU A 338 -7.01 -14.34 -13.57
N ALA A 339 -7.93 -13.65 -12.89
CA ALA A 339 -8.68 -12.53 -13.46
C ALA A 339 -7.74 -11.39 -13.86
N LEU A 340 -6.84 -10.96 -12.98
CA LEU A 340 -5.86 -9.91 -13.29
C LEU A 340 -4.97 -10.32 -14.47
N PHE A 341 -4.49 -11.56 -14.50
CA PHE A 341 -3.53 -12.02 -15.51
C PHE A 341 -4.18 -12.39 -16.84
N SER A 342 -5.49 -12.63 -16.84
CA SER A 342 -6.32 -12.68 -18.06
C SER A 342 -6.35 -11.33 -18.78
N THR A 343 -6.15 -10.23 -18.04
CA THR A 343 -5.98 -8.88 -18.59
C THR A 343 -4.50 -8.54 -18.79
N ARG A 344 -4.19 -7.28 -19.14
CA ARG A 344 -2.80 -6.79 -19.23
C ARG A 344 -2.16 -6.46 -17.87
N ALA A 345 -2.84 -6.73 -16.75
CA ALA A 345 -2.39 -6.41 -15.38
C ALA A 345 -1.51 -7.51 -14.74
N ARG A 346 -0.54 -8.06 -15.48
CA ARG A 346 0.37 -9.14 -15.04
C ARG A 346 1.53 -8.60 -14.21
N ARG A 347 1.22 -8.08 -13.03
CA ARG A 347 2.20 -7.43 -12.16
C ARG A 347 1.87 -7.73 -10.70
N LEU A 348 2.90 -7.84 -9.86
CA LEU A 348 2.73 -8.15 -8.44
C LEU A 348 1.98 -7.03 -7.70
N ASP A 349 2.28 -5.76 -8.03
CA ASP A 349 1.61 -4.59 -7.45
C ASP A 349 0.10 -4.55 -7.72
N ALA A 350 -0.35 -5.10 -8.86
CA ALA A 350 -1.77 -5.27 -9.17
C ALA A 350 -2.44 -6.31 -8.27
N VAL A 351 -1.73 -7.42 -7.97
CA VAL A 351 -2.22 -8.45 -7.06
C VAL A 351 -2.33 -7.90 -5.64
N GLU A 352 -1.30 -7.21 -5.17
CA GLU A 352 -1.31 -6.54 -3.85
C GLU A 352 -2.45 -5.52 -3.75
N ALA A 353 -2.69 -4.72 -4.80
CA ALA A 353 -3.76 -3.73 -4.81
C ALA A 353 -5.16 -4.35 -4.71
N ALA A 354 -5.40 -5.46 -5.41
CA ALA A 354 -6.67 -6.18 -5.41
C ALA A 354 -6.91 -6.96 -4.12
N THR A 355 -5.89 -7.68 -3.64
CA THR A 355 -6.01 -8.62 -2.50
C THR A 355 -5.74 -7.98 -1.14
N LYS A 356 -5.09 -6.80 -1.12
CA LYS A 356 -4.47 -6.17 0.05
C LYS A 356 -3.32 -6.95 0.68
N PHE A 357 -2.89 -8.06 0.06
CA PHE A 357 -1.70 -8.80 0.46
C PHE A 357 -0.45 -7.93 0.49
N ASN A 358 0.49 -8.31 1.36
CA ASN A 358 1.84 -7.78 1.33
C ASN A 358 2.65 -8.42 0.19
N SER A 359 3.87 -7.94 -0.02
CA SER A 359 4.74 -8.36 -1.12
C SER A 359 5.03 -9.87 -1.12
N VAL A 360 5.17 -10.47 0.08
CA VAL A 360 5.47 -11.89 0.25
C VAL A 360 4.23 -12.75 -0.02
N GLN A 361 3.09 -12.37 0.54
CA GLN A 361 1.81 -13.07 0.35
C GLN A 361 1.37 -13.02 -1.12
N ALA A 362 1.51 -11.87 -1.78
CA ALA A 362 1.19 -11.74 -3.20
C ALA A 362 2.10 -12.64 -4.06
N ALA A 363 3.40 -12.70 -3.74
CA ALA A 363 4.34 -13.54 -4.47
C ALA A 363 4.03 -15.03 -4.27
N ASP A 364 3.73 -15.45 -3.03
CA ASP A 364 3.35 -16.83 -2.70
C ASP A 364 2.09 -17.28 -3.44
N VAL A 365 1.06 -16.44 -3.53
CA VAL A 365 -0.18 -16.79 -4.24
C VAL A 365 0.06 -16.93 -5.75
N VAL A 366 0.89 -16.04 -6.33
CA VAL A 366 1.29 -16.16 -7.73
C VAL A 366 2.11 -17.43 -7.95
N GLU A 367 3.07 -17.74 -7.09
CA GLU A 367 3.89 -18.96 -7.17
C GLU A 367 3.03 -20.23 -7.07
N LYS A 368 2.04 -20.25 -6.18
CA LYS A 368 1.07 -21.34 -6.07
C LYS A 368 0.27 -21.52 -7.37
N CYS A 369 -0.16 -20.44 -8.01
CA CYS A 369 -0.84 -20.51 -9.31
C CYS A 369 0.09 -21.04 -10.42
N VAL A 370 1.38 -20.70 -10.40
CA VAL A 370 2.39 -21.25 -11.33
C VAL A 370 2.56 -22.75 -11.10
N LYS A 371 2.74 -23.18 -9.84
CA LYS A 371 2.91 -24.60 -9.48
C LYS A 371 1.68 -25.44 -9.83
N ALA A 372 0.48 -24.87 -9.70
CA ALA A 372 -0.77 -25.51 -10.11
C ALA A 372 -0.97 -25.54 -11.65
N GLY A 373 -0.07 -24.97 -12.44
CA GLY A 373 -0.18 -24.93 -13.90
C GLY A 373 -1.30 -24.02 -14.42
N LEU A 374 -1.86 -23.14 -13.59
CA LEU A 374 -2.92 -22.21 -13.96
C LEU A 374 -2.36 -20.98 -14.69
N ILE A 375 -1.11 -20.63 -14.40
CA ILE A 375 -0.32 -19.61 -15.10
C ILE A 375 1.08 -20.16 -15.41
N ASP A 376 1.70 -19.69 -16.49
CA ASP A 376 3.06 -20.07 -16.86
C ASP A 376 4.13 -19.25 -16.12
N GLN A 377 5.41 -19.57 -16.34
CA GLN A 377 6.57 -18.86 -15.75
C GLN A 377 6.67 -17.39 -16.20
N ASN A 378 6.04 -17.04 -17.33
CA ASN A 378 5.93 -15.67 -17.84
C ASN A 378 4.64 -14.98 -17.37
N TRP A 379 3.96 -15.55 -16.36
CA TRP A 379 2.71 -15.06 -15.78
C TRP A 379 1.56 -14.94 -16.79
N ARG A 380 1.55 -15.77 -17.83
CA ARG A 380 0.46 -15.88 -18.80
C ARG A 380 -0.51 -16.97 -18.37
N LEU A 381 -1.80 -16.71 -18.58
CA LEU A 381 -2.85 -17.66 -18.28
C LEU A 381 -2.79 -18.87 -19.22
N THR A 382 -2.68 -20.07 -18.65
CA THR A 382 -2.72 -21.34 -19.40
C THR A 382 -4.16 -21.70 -19.77
N ASP A 383 -4.34 -22.74 -20.58
CA ASP A 383 -5.68 -23.25 -20.91
C ASP A 383 -6.40 -23.77 -19.67
N ALA A 384 -5.67 -24.39 -18.73
CA ALA A 384 -6.22 -24.81 -17.45
C ALA A 384 -6.72 -23.60 -16.64
N GLY A 385 -5.90 -22.54 -16.52
CA GLY A 385 -6.32 -21.31 -15.83
C GLY A 385 -7.51 -20.60 -16.48
N ARG A 386 -7.59 -20.61 -17.82
CA ARG A 386 -8.75 -20.07 -18.57
C ARG A 386 -10.02 -20.86 -18.32
N ARG A 387 -9.93 -22.18 -18.26
CA ARG A 387 -11.06 -23.06 -17.94
C ARG A 387 -11.57 -22.79 -16.53
N GLU A 388 -10.69 -22.73 -15.53
CA GLU A 388 -11.07 -22.43 -14.13
C GLU A 388 -11.77 -21.07 -14.01
N LEU A 389 -11.17 -20.02 -14.61
CA LEU A 389 -11.77 -18.68 -14.58
C LEU A 389 -13.13 -18.64 -15.30
N SER A 390 -13.29 -19.40 -16.38
CA SER A 390 -14.54 -19.49 -17.13
C SER A 390 -15.61 -20.32 -16.39
N ALA A 391 -15.22 -21.40 -15.74
CA ALA A 391 -16.10 -22.22 -14.91
C ALA A 391 -16.67 -21.40 -13.75
N ALA A 392 -15.82 -20.63 -13.05
CA ALA A 392 -16.25 -19.70 -12.00
C ALA A 392 -17.27 -18.66 -12.49
N LYS A 393 -17.17 -18.20 -13.75
CA LYS A 393 -18.17 -17.29 -14.36
C LYS A 393 -19.47 -17.99 -14.73
N ARG A 394 -19.43 -19.27 -15.14
CA ARG A 394 -20.60 -20.05 -15.56
C ARG A 394 -21.47 -20.47 -14.39
N LEU A 395 -20.88 -20.82 -13.24
CA LEU A 395 -21.62 -21.13 -12.01
C LEU A 395 -22.61 -20.01 -11.63
N ASN A 396 -22.29 -18.76 -11.94
CA ASN A 396 -23.23 -17.64 -11.73
C ASN A 396 -24.39 -17.63 -12.75
N ALA A 397 -24.07 -17.86 -14.03
CA ALA A 397 -25.05 -17.80 -15.12
C ALA A 397 -26.13 -18.90 -15.02
N GLU A 398 -25.77 -20.06 -14.49
CA GLU A 398 -26.74 -21.15 -14.24
C GLU A 398 -27.67 -20.81 -13.07
N LYS A 399 -27.19 -20.12 -12.03
CA LYS A 399 -28.02 -19.67 -10.91
C LYS A 399 -28.99 -18.56 -11.30
N GLU A 400 -28.57 -17.58 -12.10
CA GLU A 400 -29.50 -16.54 -12.61
C GLU A 400 -30.64 -17.16 -13.43
N LYS A 401 -30.38 -18.27 -14.16
CA LYS A 401 -31.41 -19.01 -14.88
C LYS A 401 -32.35 -19.82 -13.99
N LEU A 402 -31.93 -20.18 -12.78
CA LEU A 402 -32.72 -20.99 -11.83
C LEU A 402 -33.60 -20.15 -10.89
N LEU A 403 -33.48 -18.82 -10.89
CA LEU A 403 -34.38 -17.95 -10.14
C LEU A 403 -35.66 -17.74 -10.97
N PRO A 404 -36.82 -18.31 -10.59
CA PRO A 404 -38.06 -17.97 -11.24
C PRO A 404 -38.31 -16.47 -11.09
N ASN A 405 -38.79 -15.85 -12.17
CA ASN A 405 -39.18 -14.45 -12.18
C ASN A 405 -40.32 -14.29 -11.15
N PRO A 406 -40.25 -13.36 -10.17
CA PRO A 406 -41.29 -13.22 -9.14
C PRO A 406 -42.68 -12.86 -9.69
N MET A 407 -42.77 -12.52 -10.97
CA MET A 407 -44.04 -12.26 -11.66
C MET A 407 -44.70 -13.51 -12.26
N ASP A 408 -44.02 -14.65 -12.35
CA ASP A 408 -44.53 -15.83 -13.06
C ASP A 408 -45.19 -16.88 -12.14
N GLU A 409 -45.28 -16.63 -10.83
CA GLU A 409 -46.00 -17.51 -9.89
C GLU A 409 -46.95 -16.73 -8.97
N VAL A 410 -47.96 -16.09 -9.57
CA VAL A 410 -49.21 -15.83 -8.84
C VAL A 410 -50.27 -16.78 -9.38
N TYR A 411 -50.34 -17.98 -8.78
CA TYR A 411 -51.40 -18.95 -9.05
C TYR A 411 -52.73 -18.38 -8.54
N TYR A 412 -53.59 -17.93 -9.46
CA TYR A 412 -54.99 -17.57 -9.16
C TYR A 412 -55.91 -18.73 -9.59
N PRO A 413 -56.52 -19.47 -8.64
CA PRO A 413 -57.49 -20.51 -8.99
C PRO A 413 -58.74 -19.87 -9.60
N THR A 414 -59.08 -20.28 -10.82
CA THR A 414 -60.12 -19.68 -11.67
C THR A 414 -61.51 -20.32 -11.54
N SER A 415 -61.77 -21.11 -10.50
CA SER A 415 -63.12 -21.67 -10.29
C SER A 415 -63.48 -21.78 -8.81
N LEU A 416 -64.15 -20.76 -8.28
CA LEU A 416 -65.10 -20.94 -7.18
C LEU A 416 -66.41 -21.43 -7.81
N ARG A 417 -66.72 -22.73 -7.68
CA ARG A 417 -68.04 -23.25 -8.03
C ARG A 417 -69.04 -22.67 -7.02
N SER A 418 -69.96 -21.86 -7.50
CA SER A 418 -71.17 -21.46 -6.77
C SER A 418 -72.05 -22.70 -6.60
N HIS A 419 -72.29 -23.10 -5.34
CA HIS A 419 -73.45 -23.94 -5.05
C HIS A 419 -74.68 -23.04 -5.03
N SER A 420 -75.58 -23.26 -5.99
CA SER A 420 -76.98 -22.85 -5.90
C SER A 420 -77.72 -23.98 -5.20
N GLU A 421 -78.38 -23.66 -4.08
CA GLU A 421 -79.39 -24.53 -3.47
C GLU A 421 -80.75 -24.18 -4.08
N SER A 422 -81.45 -25.23 -4.51
CA SER A 422 -82.84 -25.25 -4.98
C SER A 422 -83.79 -25.55 -3.84
#